data_AF-T1EHA7-F1
#
_entry.id   AF-T1EHA7-F1
#
_cell.length_a   1.000
_cell.length_b   1.000
_cell.length_c   1.000
_cell.angle_alpha   90.00
_cell.angle_beta   90.00
_cell.angle_gamma   90.00
#
_symmetry.space_group_name_H-M   'P 1'
#
loop_
_entity.id
_entity.type
_entity.pdbx_description
1 polymer ?
#
loop_
_entity_poly.entity_id
_entity_poly.type
_entity_poly.pdbx_seq_one_letter_code
_entity_poly.pdbx_strand_id
1 'polypeptide(L)' 'KIMEKIINNRLTWYLKKNKIISDVQCGGIKGRSTLDHLVSLETSIRQALNQGKQVVTIFLD' A
#
# COMPACT_ATOMS: atom_id res chain seq x y z
N LYS A 1 9.30 -2.62 24.31
CA LYS A 1 9.47 -3.49 23.11
C LYS A 1 8.37 -4.55 22.93
N ILE A 2 8.11 -5.49 23.87
CA ILE A 2 7.06 -6.53 23.67
C ILE A 2 5.65 -5.93 23.68
N MET A 3 5.35 -5.08 24.68
CA MET A 3 4.05 -4.42 24.80
C MET A 3 3.69 -3.59 23.56
N GLU A 4 4.63 -2.80 23.04
CA GLU A 4 4.47 -2.02 21.81
C GLU A 4 4.10 -2.91 20.61
N LYS A 5 4.74 -4.08 20.48
CA LYS A 5 4.46 -5.03 19.39
C LYS A 5 3.06 -5.64 19.52
N ILE A 6 2.62 -5.95 20.73
CA ILE A 6 1.27 -6.46 21.00
C ILE A 6 0.22 -5.40 20.64
N ILE A 7 0.43 -4.16 21.10
CA ILE A 7 -0.46 -3.02 20.81
C ILE A 7 -0.53 -2.77 19.30
N ASN A 8 0.61 -2.70 18.62
CA ASN A 8 0.66 -2.45 17.18
C ASN A 8 -0.06 -3.55 16.38
N ASN A 9 0.14 -4.83 16.74
CA ASN A 9 -0.56 -5.94 16.10
C ASN A 9 -2.09 -5.82 16.27
N ARG A 10 -2.56 -5.50 17.48
CA ARG A 10 -4.00 -5.36 17.77
C ARG A 10 -4.61 -4.17 17.03
N LEU A 11 -3.89 -3.04 17.01
CA LEU A 11 -4.29 -1.82 16.33
C LEU A 11 -4.38 -2.04 14.82
N THR A 12 -3.35 -2.63 14.22
CA THR A 12 -3.33 -2.96 12.78
C THR A 12 -4.50 -3.86 12.39
N TRP A 13 -4.81 -4.87 13.20
CA TRP A 13 -5.99 -5.72 12.97
C TRP A 13 -7.29 -4.91 13.00
N TYR A 14 -7.44 -4.00 13.97
CA TYR A 14 -8.65 -3.18 14.11
C TYR A 14 -8.82 -2.24 12.92
N LEU A 15 -7.75 -1.57 12.51
CA LEU A 15 -7.77 -0.65 11.38
C LEU A 15 -8.11 -1.34 10.06
N LYS A 16 -7.58 -2.56 9.83
CA LYS A 16 -7.95 -3.40 8.68
C LYS A 16 -9.40 -3.87 8.74
N LYS A 17 -9.85 -4.38 9.88
CA LYS A 17 -11.23 -4.90 10.05
C LYS A 17 -12.28 -3.82 9.78
N ASN A 18 -12.01 -2.58 10.19
CA ASN A 18 -12.90 -1.45 10.00
C ASN A 18 -12.67 -0.70 8.67
N LYS A 19 -11.79 -1.20 7.79
CA LYS A 19 -11.44 -0.56 6.50
C LYS A 19 -10.98 0.90 6.65
N ILE A 20 -10.32 1.22 7.77
CA ILE A 20 -9.79 2.56 8.04
C ILE A 20 -8.48 2.79 7.27
N ILE A 21 -7.66 1.74 7.14
CA ILE A 21 -6.47 1.75 6.29
C ILE A 21 -6.84 1.24 4.90
N SER A 22 -6.31 1.90 3.88
CA SER A 22 -6.51 1.52 2.49
C SER A 22 -5.84 0.20 2.12
N ASP A 23 -6.49 -0.60 1.28
CA ASP A 23 -5.94 -1.83 0.72
C ASP A 23 -4.74 -1.59 -0.19
N VAL A 24 -4.46 -0.35 -0.61
CA VAL A 24 -3.23 0.00 -1.35
C VAL A 24 -2.09 0.45 -0.44
N GLN A 25 -2.32 0.66 0.86
CA GLN A 25 -1.25 1.10 1.77
C GLN A 25 -0.25 -0.05 2.02
N CYS A 26 1.03 0.18 1.70
CA CYS A 26 2.09 -0.79 1.98
C CYS A 26 2.92 -0.42 3.21
N GLY A 27 3.10 0.89 3.49
CA GLY A 27 3.83 1.37 4.66
C GLY A 27 3.22 0.91 5.99
N GLY A 28 4.07 0.39 6.89
CA GLY A 28 3.67 -0.05 8.23
C GLY A 28 2.82 -1.34 8.27
N ILE A 29 2.54 -1.95 7.11
CA ILE A 29 1.75 -3.18 7.01
C ILE A 29 2.67 -4.38 6.85
N LYS A 30 2.57 -5.34 7.78
CA LYS A 30 3.33 -6.59 7.69
C LYS A 30 3.04 -7.32 6.37
N GLY A 31 4.10 -7.74 5.69
CA GLY A 31 4.00 -8.48 4.43
C GLY A 31 3.79 -7.61 3.20
N ARG A 32 3.93 -6.28 3.35
CA ARG A 32 3.99 -5.34 2.23
C ARG A 32 5.26 -4.52 2.28
N SER A 33 5.76 -4.18 1.11
CA SER A 33 7.00 -3.43 0.91
C SER A 33 6.75 -2.23 0.00
N THR A 34 7.71 -1.32 -0.06
CA THR A 34 7.68 -0.21 -1.02
C THR A 34 7.73 -0.70 -2.47
N LEU A 35 8.26 -1.90 -2.73
CA LEU A 35 8.26 -2.52 -4.06
C LEU A 35 6.84 -2.82 -4.55
N ASP A 36 5.92 -3.15 -3.66
CA ASP A 36 4.53 -3.44 -4.05
C ASP A 36 3.86 -2.22 -4.71
N HIS A 37 4.21 -1.01 -4.24
CA HIS A 37 3.77 0.23 -4.88
C HIS A 37 4.37 0.42 -6.28
N LEU A 38 5.65 0.07 -6.48
CA LEU A 38 6.29 0.14 -7.80
C LEU A 38 5.69 -0.86 -8.80
N VAL A 39 5.43 -2.09 -8.36
CA VAL A 39 4.77 -3.12 -9.18
C VAL A 39 3.35 -2.69 -9.55
N SER A 40 2.62 -2.08 -8.62
CA SER A 40 1.28 -1.54 -8.88
C SER A 40 1.32 -0.38 -9.90
N LEU A 41 2.30 0.51 -9.81
CA LEU A 41 2.50 1.60 -10.76
C LEU A 41 2.86 1.06 -12.16
N GLU A 42 3.80 0.11 -12.24
CA GLU A 42 4.20 -0.54 -13.50
C GLU A 42 2.98 -1.18 -14.19
N THR A 43 2.15 -1.88 -13.42
CA THR A 43 0.91 -2.49 -13.92
C THR A 43 -0.04 -1.44 -14.48
N SER A 44 -0.19 -0.31 -13.77
CA SER A 44 -1.05 0.81 -14.19
C SER A 44 -0.54 1.46 -15.48
N ILE A 45 0.77 1.64 -15.61
CA ILE A 45 1.42 2.16 -16.82
C ILE A 45 1.15 1.23 -18.01
N ARG A 46 1.38 -0.08 -17.85
CA ARG A 46 1.14 -1.08 -18.91
C ARG A 46 -0.32 -1.08 -19.37
N GLN A 47 -1.27 -1.02 -18.43
CA GLN A 47 -2.68 -0.99 -18.76
C GLN A 47 -3.08 0.28 -19.52
N ALA A 48 -2.56 1.43 -19.11
CA ALA A 48 -2.86 2.69 -19.79
C ALA A 48 -2.26 2.74 -21.19
N LEU A 49 -1.03 2.26 -21.38
CA LEU A 49 -0.40 2.16 -22.71
C LEU A 49 -1.22 1.28 -23.65
N ASN A 50 -1.70 0.12 -23.17
CA ASN A 50 -2.57 -0.76 -23.96
C ASN A 50 -3.92 -0.11 -24.34
N GLN A 51 -4.38 0.86 -23.54
CA GLN A 51 -5.64 1.59 -23.78
C GLN A 51 -5.43 2.92 -24.52
N GLY A 52 -4.20 3.28 -24.89
CA GLY A 52 -3.88 4.59 -25.46
C GLY A 52 -4.11 5.77 -24.50
N LYS A 53 -4.06 5.53 -23.18
CA LYS A 53 -4.25 6.53 -22.12
C LYS A 53 -2.92 6.98 -21.54
N GLN A 54 -2.90 8.18 -20.97
CA GLN A 54 -1.73 8.71 -20.24
C GLN A 54 -1.87 8.49 -18.73
N VAL A 55 -0.74 8.23 -18.06
CA VAL A 55 -0.64 8.10 -16.60
C VAL A 55 0.28 9.18 -16.09
N VAL A 56 -0.17 9.91 -15.07
CA VAL A 56 0.64 10.87 -14.32
C VAL A 56 0.76 10.33 -12.90
N THR A 57 1.99 10.27 -12.39
CA THR A 57 2.28 9.85 -11.01
C THR A 57 3.05 10.95 -10.30
N ILE A 58 2.84 11.09 -9.00
CA ILE A 58 3.53 12.06 -8.14
C ILE A 58 4.28 11.26 -7.09
N PHE A 59 5.59 11.50 -7.01
CA PHE A 59 6.45 10.93 -5.96
C PHE A 59 6.63 11.96 -4.86
N LEU A 60 6.51 11.52 -3.62
CA LEU A 60 6.77 12.30 -2.42
C LEU A 60 7.96 11.66 -1.70
N ASP A 61 8.85 12.49 -1.17
CA ASP A 61 9.95 12.07 -0.28
C ASP A 61 9.45 11.91 1.16
#